data_AF-A0A369KD52-F1
#
_entry.id   AF-A0A369KD52-F1
#
_cell.length_a   1.000
_cell.length_b   1.000
_cell.length_c   1.000
_cell.angle_alpha   90.00
_cell.angle_beta   90.00
_cell.angle_gamma   90.00
#
_symmetry.space_group_name_H-M   'P 1'
#
loop_
_entity.id
_entity.type
_entity.pdbx_description
1 polymer ?
#
loop_
_entity_poly.entity_id
_entity_poly.type
_entity_poly.pdbx_seq_one_letter_code
_entity_poly.pdbx_strand_id
1 'polypeptide(L)'
;MPTLDTLGKIAAAQIGFYVPIAVCTIILVFRYAFRRDAGWLFLYIFSLTRIAGGAVTLAAELIEPPKIDLFIAAYVLQAAGLAPLLLASIGFIGLAGQSSYSEVSRVSIILRLYGLLVITGLALSIAGGLLGTHVSPTQGNVGLTLRRASAGIFAGVYVFLFMTHLGCWTYHFQMRSYRRKLLAGLTIALPFLGVRVAYAVLSAWSSSDLFGERPSSNPVLARFNPVTGSWIAYLVMSLVMEFIVSVLYLLFSTVLSRRYS
;
A
#
# COMPACT_ATOMS: atom_id res chain seq x y z
N MET A 1 -11.22 1.56 -32.40
CA MET A 1 -11.12 1.80 -30.95
C MET A 1 -9.81 1.15 -30.50
N PRO A 2 -8.90 1.86 -29.85
CA PRO A 2 -7.68 1.24 -29.34
C PRO A 2 -8.10 0.10 -28.41
N THR A 3 -7.60 -1.10 -28.70
CA THR A 3 -7.87 -2.29 -27.90
C THR A 3 -7.02 -2.23 -26.64
N LEU A 4 -7.65 -2.11 -25.48
CA LEU A 4 -6.97 -2.12 -24.18
C LEU A 4 -6.13 -3.38 -24.01
N ASP A 5 -4.87 -3.20 -23.60
CA ASP A 5 -4.01 -4.31 -23.25
C ASP A 5 -4.48 -4.93 -21.92
N THR A 6 -3.88 -6.05 -21.54
CA THR A 6 -4.16 -6.76 -20.28
C THR A 6 -4.01 -5.83 -19.07
N LEU A 7 -3.01 -4.93 -19.08
CA LEU A 7 -2.79 -3.94 -18.02
C LEU A 7 -3.92 -2.91 -17.96
N GLY A 8 -4.40 -2.39 -19.10
CA GLY A 8 -5.55 -1.50 -19.16
C GLY A 8 -6.84 -2.13 -18.65
N LYS A 9 -7.10 -3.40 -18.97
CA LYS A 9 -8.27 -4.13 -18.42
C LYS A 9 -8.17 -4.27 -16.89
N ILE A 10 -6.99 -4.57 -16.37
CA ILE A 10 -6.73 -4.64 -14.92
C ILE A 10 -6.92 -3.26 -14.28
N ALA A 11 -6.45 -2.19 -14.91
CA ALA A 11 -6.60 -0.82 -14.43
C ALA A 11 -8.08 -0.38 -14.36
N ALA A 12 -8.88 -0.71 -15.37
CA ALA A 12 -10.32 -0.47 -15.35
C ALA A 12 -11.02 -1.20 -14.19
N ALA A 13 -10.67 -2.48 -13.98
CA ALA A 13 -11.19 -3.26 -12.85
C ALA A 13 -10.78 -2.65 -11.50
N GLN A 14 -9.53 -2.20 -11.36
CA GLN A 14 -9.02 -1.54 -10.16
C GLN A 14 -9.87 -0.32 -9.78
N ILE A 15 -10.20 0.55 -10.74
CA ILE A 15 -11.07 1.71 -10.46
C ILE A 15 -12.43 1.25 -9.95
N GLY A 16 -13.07 0.30 -10.63
CA GLY A 16 -14.39 -0.22 -10.26
C GLY A 16 -14.45 -0.77 -8.82
N PHE A 17 -13.40 -1.46 -8.37
CA PHE A 17 -13.34 -2.02 -7.02
C PHE A 17 -13.02 -0.98 -5.93
N TYR A 18 -12.18 0.01 -6.23
CA TYR A 18 -11.75 0.99 -5.22
C TYR A 18 -12.71 2.17 -5.05
N VAL A 19 -13.56 2.47 -6.03
CA VAL A 19 -14.58 3.54 -5.91
C VAL A 19 -15.54 3.29 -4.73
N PRO A 20 -16.16 2.10 -4.57
CA PRO A 20 -17.01 1.83 -3.41
C PRO A 20 -16.26 1.93 -2.07
N ILE A 21 -15.00 1.49 -2.03
CA ILE A 21 -14.15 1.58 -0.83
C ILE A 21 -13.89 3.05 -0.49
N ALA A 22 -13.59 3.89 -1.48
CA ALA A 22 -13.37 5.32 -1.30
C ALA A 22 -14.62 6.01 -0.74
N VAL A 23 -15.81 5.70 -1.29
CA VAL A 23 -17.09 6.24 -0.81
C VAL A 23 -17.38 5.80 0.63
N CYS A 24 -17.21 4.52 0.95
CA CYS A 24 -17.42 4.03 2.31
C CYS A 24 -16.44 4.68 3.30
N THR A 25 -15.16 4.76 2.97
CA THR A 25 -14.13 5.30 3.86
C THR A 25 -14.31 6.80 4.10
N ILE A 26 -14.67 7.59 3.08
CA ILE A 26 -14.91 9.03 3.27
C ILE A 26 -16.15 9.30 4.16
N ILE A 27 -17.21 8.51 4.01
CA ILE A 27 -18.40 8.61 4.88
C ILE A 27 -18.01 8.32 6.34
N LEU A 28 -17.17 7.30 6.58
CA LEU A 28 -16.69 6.99 7.93
C LEU A 28 -15.80 8.11 8.50
N VAL A 29 -14.89 8.66 7.68
CA VAL A 29 -14.04 9.79 8.10
C VAL A 29 -14.89 10.98 8.57
N PHE A 30 -15.93 11.34 7.83
CA PHE A 30 -16.82 12.45 8.22
C PHE A 30 -17.72 12.08 9.41
N ARG A 31 -18.31 10.89 9.44
CA ARG A 31 -19.25 10.46 10.50
C ARG A 31 -18.59 10.35 11.87
N TYR A 32 -17.35 9.89 11.93
CA TYR A 32 -16.62 9.70 13.19
C TYR A 32 -15.63 10.84 13.48
N ALA A 33 -15.76 11.94 12.72
CA ALA A 33 -15.27 13.29 13.00
C ALA A 33 -13.85 13.36 13.58
N PHE A 34 -12.81 13.14 12.75
CA PHE A 34 -11.38 13.45 13.06
C PHE A 34 -10.89 13.08 14.48
N ARG A 35 -11.58 12.17 15.18
CA ARG A 35 -11.25 11.76 16.54
C ARG A 35 -10.04 10.86 16.44
N ARG A 36 -8.84 11.45 16.43
CA ARG A 36 -7.49 10.85 16.60
C ARG A 36 -7.21 9.48 15.92
N ASP A 37 -8.03 9.04 14.98
CA ASP A 37 -8.03 7.69 14.43
C ASP A 37 -7.73 7.75 12.92
N ALA A 38 -6.45 7.91 12.60
CA ALA A 38 -5.99 8.14 11.23
C ALA A 38 -6.17 6.94 10.27
N GLY A 39 -6.57 5.77 10.77
CA GLY A 39 -6.69 4.53 9.97
C GLY A 39 -7.66 4.66 8.79
N TRP A 40 -8.84 5.24 8.99
CA TRP A 40 -9.82 5.46 7.91
C TRP A 40 -9.37 6.51 6.90
N LEU A 41 -8.70 7.57 7.37
CA LEU A 41 -8.15 8.60 6.48
C LEU A 41 -7.08 8.01 5.57
N PHE A 42 -6.18 7.18 6.09
CA PHE A 42 -5.16 6.52 5.28
C PHE A 42 -5.74 5.47 4.33
N LEU A 43 -6.81 4.75 4.69
CA LEU A 43 -7.55 3.91 3.75
C LEU A 43 -8.19 4.71 2.61
N TYR A 44 -8.76 5.88 2.92
CA TYR A 44 -9.31 6.77 1.90
C TYR A 44 -8.21 7.24 0.95
N ILE A 45 -7.08 7.74 1.48
CA ILE A 45 -5.92 8.14 0.67
C ILE A 45 -5.42 6.96 -0.17
N PHE A 46 -5.33 5.75 0.39
CA PHE A 46 -4.97 4.54 -0.35
C PHE A 46 -5.91 4.29 -1.53
N SER A 47 -7.22 4.33 -1.29
CA SER A 47 -8.23 4.12 -2.34
C SER A 47 -8.14 5.18 -3.45
N LEU A 48 -7.88 6.45 -3.10
CA LEU A 48 -7.65 7.51 -4.07
C LEU A 48 -6.41 7.27 -4.91
N THR A 49 -5.29 6.87 -4.28
CA THR A 49 -4.06 6.52 -5.01
C THR A 49 -4.30 5.37 -6.00
N ARG A 50 -5.15 4.40 -5.64
CA ARG A 50 -5.52 3.29 -6.53
C ARG A 50 -6.41 3.73 -7.69
N ILE A 51 -7.38 4.61 -7.44
CA ILE A 51 -8.23 5.17 -8.50
C ILE A 51 -7.37 6.02 -9.45
N ALA A 52 -6.52 6.89 -8.92
CA ALA A 52 -5.61 7.72 -9.70
C ALA A 52 -4.62 6.87 -10.52
N GLY A 53 -4.00 5.86 -9.91
CA GLY A 53 -3.10 4.95 -10.62
C GLY A 53 -3.79 4.22 -11.78
N GLY A 54 -5.00 3.69 -11.55
CA GLY A 54 -5.78 3.05 -12.61
C GLY A 54 -6.17 4.03 -13.73
N ALA A 55 -6.59 5.25 -13.38
CA ALA A 55 -6.98 6.26 -14.35
C ALA A 55 -5.79 6.72 -15.20
N VAL A 56 -4.62 6.89 -14.60
CA VAL A 56 -3.38 7.25 -15.31
C VAL A 56 -2.93 6.12 -16.24
N THR A 57 -2.98 4.85 -15.80
CA THR A 57 -2.67 3.69 -16.68
C THR A 57 -3.62 3.63 -17.87
N LEU A 58 -4.93 3.82 -17.65
CA LEU A 58 -5.90 3.87 -18.75
C LEU A 58 -5.63 5.04 -19.70
N ALA A 59 -5.33 6.23 -19.18
CA ALA A 59 -4.99 7.38 -19.99
C ALA A 59 -3.71 7.16 -20.80
N ALA A 60 -2.71 6.46 -20.23
CA ALA A 60 -1.46 6.11 -20.90
C ALA A 60 -1.70 5.21 -22.14
N GLU A 61 -2.66 4.29 -22.06
CA GLU A 61 -3.01 3.38 -23.17
C GLU A 61 -3.95 4.01 -24.21
N LEU A 62 -4.80 4.95 -23.81
CA LEU A 62 -5.82 5.53 -24.69
C LEU A 62 -5.35 6.76 -25.49
N ILE A 63 -4.30 7.45 -25.05
CA ILE A 63 -3.82 8.68 -25.69
C ILE A 63 -2.81 8.34 -26.79
N GLU A 64 -3.13 8.74 -28.03
CA GLU A 64 -2.21 8.69 -29.18
C GLU A 64 -1.78 10.13 -29.55
N PRO A 65 -0.46 10.42 -29.68
CA PRO A 65 0.69 9.52 -29.51
C PRO A 65 0.98 9.18 -28.03
N PRO A 66 1.61 8.01 -27.74
CA PRO A 66 1.86 7.54 -26.38
C PRO A 66 2.80 8.49 -25.63
N LYS A 67 2.40 8.88 -24.41
CA LYS A 67 3.19 9.76 -23.53
C LYS A 67 3.84 8.94 -22.43
N ILE A 68 5.17 8.86 -22.46
CA ILE A 68 5.99 8.09 -21.50
C ILE A 68 5.74 8.55 -20.06
N ASP A 69 5.48 9.85 -19.85
CA ASP A 69 5.23 10.45 -18.52
C ASP A 69 4.02 9.83 -17.80
N LEU A 70 2.98 9.45 -18.55
CA LEU A 70 1.80 8.79 -17.99
C LEU A 70 2.17 7.40 -17.45
N PHE A 71 3.00 6.65 -18.17
CA PHE A 71 3.50 5.36 -17.69
C PHE A 71 4.38 5.51 -16.45
N ILE A 72 5.29 6.50 -16.43
CA ILE A 72 6.13 6.79 -15.26
C ILE A 72 5.24 7.10 -14.04
N ALA A 73 4.25 7.98 -14.22
CA ALA A 73 3.32 8.34 -13.15
C ALA A 73 2.52 7.13 -12.64
N ALA A 74 2.04 6.26 -13.53
CA ALA A 74 1.36 5.03 -13.14
C ALA A 74 2.25 4.11 -12.28
N TYR A 75 3.52 3.92 -12.67
CA TYR A 75 4.47 3.08 -11.92
C TYR A 75 4.82 3.69 -10.56
N VAL A 76 5.03 5.00 -10.51
CA VAL A 76 5.29 5.72 -9.26
C VAL A 76 4.09 5.57 -8.31
N LEU A 77 2.86 5.74 -8.80
CA LEU A 77 1.64 5.57 -8.00
C LEU A 77 1.47 4.12 -7.51
N GLN A 78 1.80 3.13 -8.35
CA GLN A 78 1.72 1.72 -7.97
C GLN A 78 2.62 1.38 -6.78
N ALA A 79 3.84 1.90 -6.78
CA ALA A 79 4.80 1.72 -5.69
C ALA A 79 4.43 2.56 -4.46
N ALA A 80 4.08 3.84 -4.65
CA ALA A 80 3.68 4.77 -3.61
C ALA A 80 2.43 4.32 -2.83
N GLY A 81 1.51 3.60 -3.49
CA GLY A 81 0.28 3.10 -2.88
C GLY A 81 0.49 2.18 -1.67
N LEU A 82 1.66 1.56 -1.51
CA LEU A 82 1.92 0.72 -0.33
C LEU A 82 2.01 1.53 0.97
N ALA A 83 2.53 2.76 0.92
CA ALA A 83 2.72 3.62 2.09
C ALA A 83 1.41 3.97 2.84
N PRO A 84 0.35 4.51 2.18
CA PRO A 84 -0.91 4.77 2.88
C PRO A 84 -1.56 3.49 3.42
N LEU A 85 -1.35 2.33 2.78
CA LEU A 85 -1.85 1.06 3.31
C LEU A 85 -1.15 0.67 4.63
N LEU A 86 0.19 0.80 4.70
CA LEU A 86 0.94 0.58 5.95
C LEU A 86 0.55 1.59 7.04
N LEU A 87 0.36 2.86 6.67
CA LEU A 87 -0.11 3.89 7.60
C LEU A 87 -1.51 3.58 8.14
N ALA A 88 -2.39 3.04 7.30
CA ALA A 88 -3.70 2.57 7.73
C ALA A 88 -3.57 1.42 8.75
N SER A 89 -2.69 0.44 8.48
CA SER A 89 -2.40 -0.64 9.43
C SER A 89 -1.90 -0.12 10.78
N ILE A 90 -0.96 0.84 10.78
CA ILE A 90 -0.47 1.49 12.01
C ILE A 90 -1.62 2.20 12.75
N GLY A 91 -2.47 2.92 12.01
CA GLY A 91 -3.64 3.59 12.57
C GLY A 91 -4.63 2.63 13.24
N PHE A 92 -4.93 1.48 12.62
CA PHE A 92 -5.83 0.50 13.19
C PHE A 92 -5.23 -0.26 14.38
N ILE A 93 -3.92 -0.55 14.39
CA ILE A 93 -3.24 -1.11 15.57
C ILE A 93 -3.35 -0.11 16.73
N GLY A 94 -3.04 1.16 16.48
CA GLY A 94 -3.17 2.23 17.46
C GLY A 94 -4.59 2.28 18.04
N LEU A 95 -5.61 2.19 17.19
CA LEU A 95 -7.02 2.17 17.59
C LEU A 95 -7.40 0.94 18.42
N ALA A 96 -6.92 -0.25 18.05
CA ALA A 96 -7.13 -1.47 18.82
C ALA A 96 -6.49 -1.38 20.22
N GLY A 97 -5.41 -0.61 20.33
CA GLY A 97 -4.65 -0.37 21.56
C GLY A 97 -5.11 0.75 22.47
N GLN A 98 -6.00 1.62 22.00
CA GLN A 98 -6.46 2.77 22.77
C GLN A 98 -7.05 2.29 24.10
N SER A 99 -6.61 2.87 25.23
CA SER A 99 -6.98 2.54 26.63
C SER A 99 -6.51 1.19 27.22
N SER A 100 -5.67 0.42 26.54
CA SER A 100 -4.91 -0.68 27.18
C SER A 100 -3.43 -0.32 27.32
N TYR A 101 -2.81 0.21 26.27
CA TYR A 101 -1.41 0.64 26.28
C TYR A 101 -1.20 2.06 25.73
N SER A 102 -2.21 2.68 25.12
CA SER A 102 -2.07 4.03 24.52
C SER A 102 -1.84 5.15 25.54
N GLU A 103 -2.08 4.89 26.84
CA GLU A 103 -1.71 5.80 27.91
C GLU A 103 -0.21 5.74 28.22
N VAL A 104 0.46 4.65 27.81
CA VAL A 104 1.92 4.54 27.87
C VAL A 104 2.48 5.31 26.68
N SER A 105 2.95 6.53 26.96
CA SER A 105 3.55 7.46 25.99
C SER A 105 4.50 6.78 24.98
N ARG A 106 5.29 5.78 25.45
CA ARG A 106 6.24 5.01 24.61
C ARG A 106 5.60 4.34 23.39
N VAL A 107 4.45 3.68 23.51
CA VAL A 107 3.85 2.97 22.37
C VAL A 107 3.33 3.94 21.32
N SER A 108 2.77 5.07 21.76
CA SER A 108 2.34 6.14 20.84
C SER A 108 3.52 6.77 20.07
N ILE A 109 4.67 6.91 20.72
CA ILE A 109 5.91 7.40 20.09
C ILE A 109 6.41 6.37 19.07
N ILE A 110 6.46 5.09 19.43
CA ILE A 110 6.89 4.01 18.52
C ILE A 110 6.02 3.98 17.26
N LEU A 111 4.68 4.04 17.39
CA LEU A 111 3.78 4.07 16.24
C LEU A 111 3.98 5.31 15.36
N ARG A 112 4.27 6.48 15.96
CA ARG A 112 4.62 7.69 15.20
C ARG A 112 5.95 7.56 14.47
N LEU A 113 6.96 6.94 15.09
CA LEU A 113 8.24 6.67 14.44
C LEU A 113 8.07 5.75 13.23
N TYR A 114 7.23 4.71 13.34
CA TYR A 114 6.88 3.88 12.18
C TYR A 114 6.19 4.69 11.09
N GLY A 115 5.27 5.58 11.45
CA GLY A 115 4.63 6.48 10.50
C GLY A 115 5.63 7.37 9.75
N LEU A 116 6.61 7.94 10.46
CA LEU A 116 7.70 8.72 9.85
C LEU A 116 8.55 7.87 8.90
N LEU A 117 8.90 6.64 9.27
CA LEU A 117 9.63 5.72 8.39
C LEU A 117 8.83 5.38 7.12
N VAL A 118 7.51 5.24 7.22
CA VAL A 118 6.68 5.01 6.02
C VAL A 118 6.65 6.24 5.12
N ILE A 119 6.60 7.45 5.69
CA ILE A 119 6.64 8.70 4.92
C ILE A 119 8.00 8.88 4.23
N THR A 120 9.11 8.57 4.91
CA THR A 120 10.43 8.60 4.25
C THR A 120 10.52 7.55 3.16
N GLY A 121 10.04 6.32 3.40
CA GLY A 121 9.94 5.27 2.38
C GLY A 121 9.11 5.71 1.17
N LEU A 122 8.00 6.42 1.37
CA LEU A 122 7.18 7.00 0.31
C LEU A 122 7.96 8.03 -0.52
N ALA A 123 8.63 8.97 0.13
CA ALA A 123 9.45 9.98 -0.55
C ALA A 123 10.56 9.33 -1.40
N LEU A 124 11.24 8.32 -0.84
CA LEU A 124 12.26 7.54 -1.54
C LEU A 124 11.66 6.75 -2.71
N SER A 125 10.46 6.18 -2.56
CA SER A 125 9.79 5.45 -3.64
C SER A 125 9.42 6.36 -4.81
N ILE A 126 8.97 7.58 -4.54
CA ILE A 126 8.65 8.57 -5.57
C ILE A 126 9.93 9.03 -6.26
N ALA A 127 10.94 9.44 -5.49
CA ALA A 127 12.23 9.85 -6.03
C ALA A 127 12.89 8.73 -6.86
N GLY A 128 12.85 7.49 -6.38
CA GLY A 128 13.40 6.33 -7.07
C GLY A 128 12.65 5.93 -8.35
N GLY A 129 11.37 6.31 -8.49
CA GLY A 129 10.61 6.10 -9.72
C GLY A 129 10.80 7.22 -10.75
N LEU A 130 11.24 8.41 -10.33
CA LEU A 130 11.51 9.54 -11.22
C LEU A 130 12.98 9.57 -11.68
N LEU A 131 13.91 9.30 -10.76
CA LEU A 131 15.34 9.25 -11.05
C LEU A 131 15.65 8.01 -11.88
N GLY A 132 16.33 8.18 -13.01
CA GLY A 132 16.55 7.12 -14.00
C GLY A 132 15.57 7.10 -15.16
N THR A 133 14.63 8.05 -15.20
CA THR A 133 13.83 8.35 -16.39
C THR A 133 14.46 9.47 -17.21
N HIS A 134 13.83 9.86 -18.33
CA HIS A 134 14.24 11.01 -19.15
C HIS A 134 14.32 12.34 -18.36
N VAL A 135 13.66 12.43 -17.19
CA VAL A 135 13.74 13.57 -16.27
C VAL A 135 15.14 13.73 -15.65
N SER A 136 15.87 12.62 -15.44
CA SER A 136 17.24 12.64 -14.93
C SER A 136 18.05 11.43 -15.46
N PRO A 137 18.53 11.49 -16.72
CA PRO A 137 19.10 10.34 -17.41
C PRO A 137 20.46 9.89 -16.84
N THR A 138 21.20 10.80 -16.19
CA THR A 138 22.52 10.49 -15.59
C THR A 138 22.40 9.82 -14.21
N GLN A 139 21.21 9.81 -13.60
CA GLN A 139 21.01 9.37 -12.22
C GLN A 139 20.30 8.01 -12.08
N GLY A 140 20.33 7.17 -13.13
CA GLY A 140 19.67 5.85 -13.12
C GLY A 140 20.08 4.94 -11.97
N ASN A 141 21.37 4.90 -11.63
CA ASN A 141 21.86 4.10 -10.50
C ASN A 141 21.33 4.61 -9.15
N VAL A 142 21.19 5.93 -9.00
CA VAL A 142 20.64 6.55 -7.79
C VAL A 142 19.15 6.20 -7.67
N GLY A 143 18.38 6.31 -8.76
CA GLY A 143 16.97 5.92 -8.78
C GLY A 143 16.74 4.46 -8.40
N LEU A 144 17.54 3.55 -8.96
CA LEU A 144 17.51 2.13 -8.61
C LEU A 144 17.79 1.89 -7.12
N THR A 145 18.78 2.62 -6.57
CA THR A 145 19.16 2.51 -5.16
C THR A 145 18.02 2.98 -4.25
N LEU A 146 17.37 4.11 -4.57
CA LEU A 146 16.24 4.64 -3.80
C LEU A 146 15.00 3.73 -3.88
N ARG A 147 14.74 3.11 -5.05
CA ARG A 147 13.65 2.14 -5.21
C ARG A 147 13.86 0.90 -4.33
N ARG A 148 15.09 0.39 -4.26
CA ARG A 148 15.43 -0.74 -3.38
C ARG A 148 15.41 -0.35 -1.91
N ALA A 149 15.91 0.84 -1.58
CA ALA A 149 15.89 1.37 -0.22
C ALA A 149 14.45 1.56 0.31
N SER A 150 13.55 2.15 -0.48
CA SER A 150 12.13 2.28 -0.11
C SER A 150 11.44 0.94 0.09
N ALA A 151 11.68 -0.04 -0.80
CA ALA A 151 11.17 -1.40 -0.62
C ALA A 151 11.68 -2.06 0.67
N GLY A 152 12.97 -1.87 1.00
CA GLY A 152 13.57 -2.34 2.25
C GLY A 152 12.96 -1.67 3.49
N ILE A 153 12.70 -0.36 3.45
CA ILE A 153 12.03 0.37 4.54
C ILE A 153 10.61 -0.16 4.75
N PHE A 154 9.83 -0.35 3.68
CA PHE A 154 8.48 -0.91 3.79
C PHE A 154 8.48 -2.32 4.36
N ALA A 155 9.45 -3.16 3.97
CA ALA A 155 9.62 -4.49 4.56
C ALA A 155 9.97 -4.43 6.05
N GLY A 156 10.90 -3.56 6.44
CA GLY A 156 11.26 -3.35 7.84
C GLY A 156 10.09 -2.88 8.68
N VAL A 157 9.32 -1.89 8.19
CA VAL A 157 8.10 -1.42 8.88
C VAL A 157 7.08 -2.55 9.02
N TYR A 158 6.87 -3.37 7.98
CA TYR A 158 5.96 -4.52 8.08
C TYR A 158 6.39 -5.50 9.18
N VAL A 159 7.68 -5.81 9.29
CA VAL A 159 8.20 -6.69 10.37
C VAL A 159 7.93 -6.07 11.74
N PHE A 160 8.23 -4.79 11.94
CA PHE A 160 7.96 -4.11 13.21
C PHE A 160 6.46 -4.03 13.53
N LEU A 161 5.64 -3.84 12.51
CA LEU A 161 4.19 -3.84 12.62
C LEU A 161 3.67 -5.21 13.04
N PHE A 162 4.20 -6.29 12.45
CA PHE A 162 3.89 -7.66 12.84
C PHE A 162 4.29 -7.95 14.29
N MET A 163 5.49 -7.53 14.72
CA MET A 163 5.93 -7.67 16.12
C MET A 163 5.02 -6.90 17.09
N THR A 164 4.63 -5.67 16.73
CA THR A 164 3.72 -4.86 17.55
C THR A 164 2.35 -5.52 17.66
N HIS A 165 1.86 -6.10 16.56
CA HIS A 165 0.61 -6.86 16.53
C HIS A 165 0.64 -8.08 17.45
N LEU A 166 1.73 -8.85 17.44
CA LEU A 166 1.93 -9.97 18.38
C LEU A 166 1.93 -9.48 19.83
N GLY A 167 2.62 -8.37 20.12
CA GLY A 167 2.60 -7.73 21.43
C GLY A 167 1.19 -7.32 21.88
N CYS A 168 0.36 -6.81 20.95
CA CYS A 168 -1.03 -6.48 21.25
C CYS A 168 -1.86 -7.71 21.61
N TRP A 169 -1.59 -8.87 20.99
CA TRP A 169 -2.28 -10.12 21.31
C TRP A 169 -1.99 -10.60 22.74
N THR A 170 -0.82 -10.32 23.31
CA THR A 170 -0.52 -10.68 24.71
C THR A 170 -1.47 -10.00 25.70
N TYR A 171 -1.93 -8.77 25.40
CA TYR A 171 -2.82 -8.00 26.27
C TYR A 171 -4.31 -8.18 25.97
N HIS A 172 -4.68 -9.12 25.09
CA HIS A 172 -6.06 -9.23 24.60
C HIS A 172 -7.11 -9.55 25.67
N PHE A 173 -6.71 -10.16 26.78
CA PHE A 173 -7.61 -10.46 27.90
C PHE A 173 -8.12 -9.20 28.60
N GLN A 174 -7.36 -8.10 28.56
CA GLN A 174 -7.74 -6.81 29.14
C GLN A 174 -8.57 -5.95 28.16
N MET A 175 -8.69 -6.37 26.91
CA MET A 175 -9.36 -5.60 25.86
C MET A 175 -10.86 -5.87 25.83
N ARG A 176 -11.64 -4.81 25.64
CA ARG A 176 -13.08 -4.93 25.37
C ARG A 176 -13.33 -5.73 24.09
N SER A 177 -14.41 -6.52 24.07
CA SER A 177 -14.74 -7.46 22.98
C SER A 177 -14.75 -6.84 21.57
N TYR A 178 -15.05 -5.55 21.43
CA TYR A 178 -15.03 -4.86 20.13
C TYR A 178 -13.61 -4.61 19.62
N ARG A 179 -12.64 -4.27 20.47
CA ARG A 179 -11.24 -4.04 20.08
C ARG A 179 -10.55 -5.35 19.72
N ARG A 180 -10.89 -6.41 20.45
CA ARG A 180 -10.44 -7.77 20.13
C ARG A 180 -10.91 -8.22 18.74
N LYS A 181 -12.13 -7.83 18.32
CA LYS A 181 -12.61 -8.12 16.95
C LYS A 181 -11.81 -7.35 15.89
N LEU A 182 -11.47 -6.09 16.15
CA LEU A 182 -10.59 -5.31 15.26
C LEU A 182 -9.20 -5.97 15.15
N LEU A 183 -8.60 -6.35 16.28
CA LEU A 183 -7.30 -7.03 16.31
C LEU A 183 -7.34 -8.40 15.62
N ALA A 184 -8.42 -9.17 15.78
CA ALA A 184 -8.62 -10.41 15.02
C ALA A 184 -8.67 -10.15 13.51
N GLY A 185 -9.36 -9.09 13.08
CA GLY A 185 -9.37 -8.66 11.69
C GLY A 185 -7.99 -8.31 11.14
N LEU A 186 -7.18 -7.60 11.93
CA LEU A 186 -5.79 -7.31 11.57
C LEU A 186 -4.96 -8.58 11.45
N THR A 187 -5.17 -9.56 12.34
CA THR A 187 -4.48 -10.86 12.28
C THR A 187 -4.73 -11.56 10.95
N ILE A 188 -5.97 -11.51 10.46
CA ILE A 188 -6.34 -12.11 9.17
C ILE A 188 -5.75 -11.30 8.01
N ALA A 189 -5.70 -9.98 8.11
CA ALA A 189 -5.21 -9.11 7.04
C ALA A 189 -3.66 -9.10 6.90
N LEU A 190 -2.93 -9.26 8.00
CA LEU A 190 -1.46 -9.21 8.01
C LEU A 190 -0.77 -10.17 7.03
N PRO A 191 -1.12 -11.46 6.91
CA PRO A 191 -0.48 -12.33 5.92
C PRO A 191 -0.66 -11.83 4.49
N PHE A 192 -1.84 -11.31 4.12
CA PHE A 192 -2.07 -10.72 2.80
C PHE A 192 -1.24 -9.45 2.58
N LEU A 193 -1.14 -8.59 3.60
CA LEU A 193 -0.24 -7.44 3.57
C LEU A 193 1.23 -7.86 3.43
N GLY A 194 1.63 -8.96 4.07
CA GLY A 194 2.95 -9.55 3.95
C GLY A 194 3.26 -10.00 2.53
N VAL A 195 2.34 -10.69 1.86
CA VAL A 195 2.49 -11.06 0.43
C VAL A 195 2.64 -9.82 -0.44
N ARG A 196 1.86 -8.76 -0.16
CA ARG A 196 1.93 -7.50 -0.89
C ARG A 196 3.28 -6.78 -0.73
N VAL A 197 3.83 -6.79 0.48
CA VAL A 197 5.15 -6.23 0.80
C VAL A 197 6.26 -7.08 0.19
N ALA A 198 6.14 -8.41 0.25
CA ALA A 198 7.07 -9.33 -0.41
C ALA A 198 7.10 -9.09 -1.93
N TYR A 199 5.95 -8.90 -2.57
CA TYR A 199 5.89 -8.51 -3.98
C TYR A 199 6.60 -7.17 -4.26
N ALA A 200 6.42 -6.17 -3.39
CA ALA A 200 7.12 -4.89 -3.54
C ALA A 200 8.65 -5.07 -3.51
N VAL A 201 9.16 -5.90 -2.58
CA VAL A 201 10.57 -6.26 -2.52
C VAL A 201 10.98 -7.02 -3.79
N LEU A 202 10.30 -8.10 -4.17
CA LEU A 202 10.67 -8.86 -5.37
C LEU A 202 10.68 -8.00 -6.64
N SER A 203 9.69 -7.11 -6.79
CA SER A 203 9.59 -6.19 -7.93
C SER A 203 10.74 -5.17 -7.97
N ALA A 204 11.22 -4.69 -6.81
CA ALA A 204 12.31 -3.72 -6.75
C ALA A 204 13.68 -4.30 -7.19
N TRP A 205 13.86 -5.62 -7.13
CA TRP A 205 15.05 -6.32 -7.63
C TRP A 205 14.82 -7.05 -8.97
N SER A 206 13.60 -7.00 -9.53
CA SER A 206 13.25 -7.70 -10.78
C SER A 206 13.95 -7.13 -12.03
N SER A 207 14.26 -5.84 -12.04
CA SER A 207 14.92 -5.14 -13.16
C SER A 207 15.86 -4.04 -12.63
N SER A 208 16.84 -3.63 -13.43
CA SER A 208 17.65 -2.43 -13.12
C SER A 208 17.02 -1.13 -13.61
N ASP A 209 16.07 -1.23 -14.54
CA ASP A 209 15.28 -0.10 -15.06
C ASP A 209 13.87 -0.06 -14.46
N LEU A 210 13.19 1.08 -14.55
CA LEU A 210 11.77 1.26 -14.24
C LEU A 210 10.87 0.47 -15.21
N PHE A 211 11.16 0.51 -16.51
CA PHE A 211 10.30 -0.09 -17.55
C PHE A 211 10.51 -1.60 -17.75
N GLY A 212 11.53 -2.18 -17.12
CA GLY A 212 11.78 -3.62 -17.20
C GLY A 212 12.55 -4.08 -18.44
N GLU A 213 13.16 -3.16 -19.20
CA GLU A 213 14.00 -3.48 -20.37
C GLU A 213 15.29 -4.22 -20.02
N ARG A 214 15.80 -4.00 -18.80
CA ARG A 214 17.01 -4.63 -18.26
C ARG A 214 16.63 -5.53 -17.09
N PRO A 215 16.15 -6.76 -17.35
CA PRO A 215 15.74 -7.68 -16.30
C PRO A 215 16.93 -8.16 -15.47
N SER A 216 16.63 -8.65 -14.26
CA SER A 216 17.62 -9.27 -13.38
C SER A 216 18.21 -10.54 -14.00
N SER A 217 19.46 -10.87 -13.64
CA SER A 217 20.14 -12.09 -14.09
C SER A 217 19.43 -13.36 -13.61
N ASN A 218 18.65 -13.29 -12.54
CA ASN A 218 17.85 -14.42 -12.06
C ASN A 218 16.49 -14.44 -12.79
N PRO A 219 16.19 -15.50 -13.57
CA PRO A 219 14.96 -15.58 -14.36
C PRO A 219 13.69 -15.67 -13.50
N VAL A 220 13.79 -16.17 -12.26
CA VAL A 220 12.66 -16.19 -11.32
C VAL A 220 12.32 -14.78 -10.86
N LEU A 221 13.34 -13.95 -10.60
CA LEU A 221 13.16 -12.60 -10.10
C LEU A 221 12.63 -11.65 -11.18
N ALA A 222 13.06 -11.86 -12.43
CA ALA A 222 12.55 -11.11 -13.59
C ALA A 222 11.03 -11.27 -13.79
N ARG A 223 10.44 -12.42 -13.41
CA ARG A 223 8.98 -12.67 -13.51
C ARG A 223 8.14 -11.76 -12.61
N PHE A 224 8.71 -11.18 -11.56
CA PHE A 224 8.01 -10.29 -10.65
C PHE A 224 8.00 -8.82 -11.11
N ASN A 225 8.56 -8.53 -12.29
CA ASN A 225 8.43 -7.21 -12.89
C ASN A 225 6.95 -6.92 -13.20
N PRO A 226 6.40 -5.74 -12.82
CA PRO A 226 5.00 -5.41 -13.03
C PRO A 226 4.63 -5.13 -14.49
N VAL A 227 5.62 -4.88 -15.35
CA VAL A 227 5.44 -4.48 -16.76
C VAL A 227 5.70 -5.65 -17.69
N THR A 228 6.93 -6.15 -17.68
CA THR A 228 7.40 -7.18 -18.62
C THR A 228 7.30 -8.59 -18.05
N GLY A 229 7.02 -8.71 -16.75
CA GLY A 229 6.93 -9.98 -16.03
C GLY A 229 5.57 -10.65 -16.17
N SER A 230 5.28 -11.55 -15.23
CA SER A 230 4.00 -12.26 -15.20
C SER A 230 2.90 -11.34 -14.67
N TRP A 231 1.94 -10.98 -15.55
CA TRP A 231 0.75 -10.22 -15.17
C TRP A 231 -0.05 -10.90 -14.04
N ILE A 232 0.00 -12.24 -13.96
CA ILE A 232 -0.67 -13.03 -12.91
C ILE A 232 -0.03 -12.75 -11.55
N ALA A 233 1.30 -12.74 -11.47
CA ALA A 233 2.01 -12.43 -10.23
C ALA A 233 1.72 -10.99 -9.77
N TYR A 234 1.72 -10.04 -10.72
CA TYR A 234 1.33 -8.66 -10.46
C TYR A 234 -0.12 -8.56 -9.95
N LEU A 235 -1.09 -9.18 -10.64
CA LEU A 235 -2.49 -9.13 -10.26
C LEU A 235 -2.73 -9.78 -8.88
N VAL A 236 -2.24 -11.00 -8.67
CA VAL A 236 -2.55 -11.77 -7.47
C VAL A 236 -1.79 -11.25 -6.26
N MET A 237 -0.46 -11.12 -6.36
CA MET A 237 0.37 -10.75 -5.20
C MET A 237 0.37 -9.25 -4.90
N SER A 238 0.10 -8.41 -5.91
CA SER A 238 -0.06 -6.97 -5.73
C SER A 238 -1.53 -6.63 -5.49
N LEU A 239 -2.35 -6.58 -6.53
CA LEU A 239 -3.67 -5.95 -6.52
C LEU A 239 -4.72 -6.71 -5.69
N VAL A 240 -4.77 -8.04 -5.79
CA VAL A 240 -5.75 -8.84 -5.06
C VAL A 240 -5.44 -8.83 -3.56
N MET A 241 -4.17 -8.98 -3.17
CA MET A 241 -3.78 -8.95 -1.75
C MET A 241 -4.15 -7.61 -1.09
N GLU A 242 -3.85 -6.48 -1.72
CA GLU A 242 -4.16 -5.17 -1.15
C GLU A 242 -5.67 -4.88 -1.13
N PHE A 243 -6.43 -5.40 -2.10
CA PHE A 243 -7.89 -5.32 -2.09
C PHE A 243 -8.46 -6.11 -0.91
N ILE A 244 -8.01 -7.35 -0.70
CA ILE A 244 -8.41 -8.18 0.45
C ILE A 244 -8.12 -7.45 1.76
N VAL A 245 -6.90 -6.90 1.93
CA VAL A 245 -6.53 -6.14 3.13
C VAL A 245 -7.46 -4.94 3.34
N SER A 246 -7.76 -4.20 2.28
CA SER A 246 -8.63 -3.01 2.35
C SER A 246 -10.05 -3.36 2.75
N VAL A 247 -10.61 -4.43 2.18
CA VAL A 247 -11.95 -4.92 2.54
C VAL A 247 -11.98 -5.42 3.98
N LEU A 248 -10.97 -6.18 4.42
CA LEU A 248 -10.88 -6.63 5.81
C LEU A 248 -10.82 -5.43 6.77
N TYR A 249 -9.96 -4.46 6.51
CA TYR A 249 -9.88 -3.26 7.35
C TYR A 249 -11.20 -2.48 7.37
N LEU A 250 -11.90 -2.36 6.24
CA LEU A 250 -13.21 -1.71 6.18
C LEU A 250 -14.27 -2.49 6.99
N LEU A 251 -14.34 -3.82 6.83
CA LEU A 251 -15.33 -4.66 7.54
C LEU A 251 -15.10 -4.66 9.05
N PHE A 252 -13.87 -4.89 9.51
CA PHE A 252 -13.60 -4.96 10.95
C PHE A 252 -13.68 -3.59 11.64
N SER A 253 -13.34 -2.50 10.93
CA SER A 253 -13.48 -1.16 11.47
C SER A 253 -14.92 -0.63 11.47
N THR A 254 -15.77 -1.04 10.51
CA THR A 254 -17.21 -0.68 10.53
C THR A 254 -17.97 -1.42 11.63
N VAL A 255 -17.58 -2.67 11.94
CA VAL A 255 -18.13 -3.41 13.09
C VAL A 255 -17.82 -2.71 14.41
N LEU A 256 -16.66 -2.06 14.52
CA LEU A 256 -16.31 -1.21 15.66
C LEU A 256 -17.23 0.02 15.75
N SER A 257 -17.44 0.70 14.63
CA SER A 257 -18.28 1.91 14.51
C SER A 257 -19.71 1.75 15.00
N ARG A 258 -20.37 0.61 14.70
CA ARG A 258 -21.80 0.41 14.99
C ARG A 258 -22.16 0.37 16.48
N ARG A 259 -21.18 0.27 17.39
CA ARG A 259 -21.44 0.18 18.84
C ARG A 259 -21.16 1.47 19.62
N TYR A 260 -20.72 2.53 18.94
CA TYR A 260 -20.57 3.87 19.51
C TYR A 260 -21.73 4.82 19.12
N SER A 261 -22.69 4.33 18.31
CA SER A 261 -23.93 5.00 17.95
C SER A 261 -25.07 4.44 18.77
#